data_AF-A0AA96KRU0-F1
#
_entry.id   AF-A0AA96KRU0-F1
#
_cell.length_a   1.000
_cell.length_b   1.000
_cell.length_c   1.000
_cell.angle_alpha   90.00
_cell.angle_beta   90.00
_cell.angle_gamma   90.00
#
_symmetry.space_group_name_H-M   'P 1'
#
loop_
_entity.id
_entity.type
_entity.pdbx_description
1 polymer ?
#
loop_
_entity_poly.entity_id
_entity_poly.type
_entity_poly.pdbx_seq_one_letter_code
_entity_poly.pdbx_strand_id
1 'polypeptide(L)' 'MSVISRFISQQGKILYRRVNRLTLKQQRLITIAIKQARILSSLPYN' A
#
# COMPACT_ATOMS: atom_id res chain seq x y z
N MET A 1 14.93 -1.23 0.23
CA MET A 1 13.60 -1.90 0.39
C MET A 1 12.64 -0.94 1.08
N SER A 2 11.73 -0.32 0.32
CA SER A 2 10.76 0.65 0.87
C SER A 2 9.76 -0.04 1.80
N VAL A 3 9.46 0.57 2.95
CA VAL A 3 8.47 0.05 3.92
C VAL A 3 7.09 -0.16 3.28
N ILE A 4 6.79 0.60 2.22
CA ILE A 4 5.52 0.58 1.49
C ILE A 4 5.34 -0.72 0.70
N SER A 5 6.43 -1.35 0.23
CA SER A 5 6.35 -2.56 -0.60
C SER A 5 5.78 -3.77 0.15
N ARG A 6 5.79 -3.75 1.49
CA ARG A 6 5.21 -4.81 2.33
C ARG A 6 3.68 -4.76 2.40
N PHE A 7 3.09 -3.63 2.00
CA PHE A 7 1.64 -3.40 2.04
C PHE A 7 0.96 -3.61 0.69
N ILE A 8 1.72 -4.06 -0.32
CA ILE A 8 1.24 -4.39 -1.66
C ILE A 8 1.51 -5.86 -1.98
N SER A 9 0.64 -6.46 -2.78
CA SER A 9 0.86 -7.80 -3.32
C SER A 9 1.94 -7.77 -4.41
N GLN A 10 2.37 -8.95 -4.84
CA GLN A 10 3.32 -9.07 -5.95
C GLN A 10 2.79 -8.49 -7.27
N GLN A 11 1.47 -8.50 -7.44
CA GLN A 11 0.77 -7.80 -8.51
C GLN A 11 0.46 -6.35 -8.14
N GLY A 12 1.18 -5.71 -7.21
CA GLY A 12 0.95 -4.30 -6.86
C GLY A 12 -0.40 -3.96 -6.22
N LYS A 13 -1.28 -4.92 -5.88
CA LYS A 13 -2.59 -4.65 -5.24
C LYS A 13 -2.40 -4.27 -3.78
N ILE A 14 -3.17 -3.31 -3.25
CA ILE A 14 -3.11 -2.97 -1.83
C ILE A 14 -3.63 -4.15 -1.01
N LEU A 15 -2.85 -4.62 -0.04
CA LEU A 15 -3.24 -5.74 0.80
C LEU A 15 -4.38 -5.37 1.75
N TYR A 16 -5.26 -6.33 2.02
CA TYR A 16 -6.33 -6.16 2.99
C TYR A 16 -5.78 -5.99 4.41
N ARG A 17 -6.45 -5.17 5.21
CA ARG A 17 -6.13 -4.89 6.62
C ARG A 17 -5.92 -6.15 7.46
N ARG A 18 -6.71 -7.21 7.21
CA ARG A 18 -6.64 -8.49 7.94
C ARG A 18 -5.30 -9.20 7.82
N VAL A 19 -4.59 -9.00 6.70
CA VAL A 19 -3.28 -9.60 6.44
C VAL A 19 -2.21 -8.92 7.30
N ASN A 20 -2.24 -7.59 7.35
CA ASN A 20 -1.22 -6.80 8.05
C ASN A 20 -1.60 -6.45 9.50
N ARG A 21 -2.77 -6.88 9.98
CA ARG A 21 -3.30 -6.61 11.32
C ARG A 21 -3.23 -5.13 11.74
N LEU A 22 -3.50 -4.23 10.79
CA LEU A 22 -3.44 -2.79 11.02
C LEU A 22 -4.73 -2.26 11.67
N THR A 23 -4.60 -1.14 12.39
CA THR A 23 -5.76 -0.34 12.79
C THR A 23 -6.41 0.33 11.57
N LEU A 24 -7.67 0.75 11.70
CA LEU A 24 -8.39 1.44 10.62
C LEU A 24 -7.70 2.75 10.22
N LYS A 25 -7.18 3.51 11.20
CA LYS A 25 -6.48 4.77 10.96
C LYS A 25 -5.18 4.53 10.17
N GLN A 26 -4.40 3.53 10.55
CA GLN A 26 -3.17 3.17 9.84
C GLN A 26 -3.45 2.71 8.40
N GLN A 27 -4.46 1.86 8.19
CA GLN A 27 -4.82 1.39 6.85
C GLN A 27 -5.20 2.55 5.92
N ARG A 28 -5.93 3.55 6.43
CA ARG A 28 -6.29 4.76 5.66
C ARG A 28 -5.05 5.54 5.23
N LEU A 29 -4.13 5.81 6.16
CA LEU A 29 -2.89 6.52 5.88
C LEU A 29 -2.03 5.78 4.85
N ILE A 30 -1.87 4.47 5.00
CA ILE A 30 -1.11 3.64 4.06
C ILE A 30 -1.76 3.62 2.68
N THR A 31 -3.09 3.53 2.60
CA THR A 31 -3.80 3.56 1.32
C THR A 31 -3.60 4.89 0.60
N ILE A 32 -3.62 6.02 1.31
CA ILE A 32 -3.35 7.35 0.75
C ILE A 32 -1.90 7.43 0.25
N ALA A 33 -0.93 7.01 1.07
CA ALA A 33 0.48 7.01 0.70
C ALA A 33 0.77 6.13 -0.53
N ILE A 34 0.16 4.94 -0.63
CA ILE A 34 0.31 4.05 -1.80
C ILE A 34 -0.31 4.70 -3.04
N LYS A 35 -1.49 5.32 -2.93
CA LYS A 35 -2.12 6.02 -4.06
C LYS A 35 -1.25 7.19 -4.54
N GLN A 36 -0.70 7.99 -3.63
CA GLN A 36 0.23 9.07 -3.96
C GLN A 36 1.51 8.54 -4.62
N ALA A 37 2.11 7.49 -4.06
CA ALA A 37 3.32 6.87 -4.61
C ALA A 37 3.09 6.30 -6.02
N ARG A 38 1.90 5.75 -6.29
CA ARG A 38 1.53 5.33 -7.64
C ARG A 38 1.43 6.52 -8.59
N ILE A 39 0.81 7.64 -8.19
CA ILE A 39 0.71 8.85 -9.04
C ILE A 39 2.10 9.39 -9.39
N LEU A 40 3.01 9.35 -8.41
CA LEU A 40 4.39 9.77 -8.57
C LEU A 40 5.30 8.74 -9.29
N SER A 41 4.71 7.71 -9.92
CA SER A 41 5.38 6.64 -10.69
C SER A 41 6.30 5.70 -9.88
N SER A 42 6.22 5.71 -8.55
CA SER A 42 7.07 4.84 -7.71
C SER A 42 6.57 3.39 -7.62
N LEU A 43 5.34 3.09 -8.09
CA LEU A 43 4.71 1.77 -8.00
C LEU A 43 3.88 1.45 -9.25
N PRO A 44 3.85 0.18 -9.70
CA PRO A 44 3.06 -0.24 -10.86
C PRO A 44 1.56 -0.13 -10.58
N TYR A 45 0.85 0.49 -11.53
CA TYR A 45 -0.57 0.28 -11.74
C TYR A 45 -0.70 -0.99 -12.57
N ASN A 46 -1.44 -1.99 -12.09
CA ASN A 46 -1.85 -3.07 -13.00
C ASN A 46 -2.74 -2.50 -14.10
#